data_AF-A0A961EXE0-F1
#
_entry.id   AF-A0A961EXE0-F1
#
_cell.length_a   1.000
_cell.length_b   1.000
_cell.length_c   1.000
_cell.angle_alpha   90.00
_cell.angle_beta   90.00
_cell.angle_gamma   90.00
#
_symmetry.space_group_name_H-M   'P 1'
#
loop_
_entity.id
_entity.type
_entity.pdbx_description
1 polymer ?
#
loop_
_entity_poly.entity_id
_entity_poly.type
_entity_poly.pdbx_seq_one_letter_code
_entity_poly.pdbx_strand_id
1 'polypeptide(L)'
;MASPRSVPHNSGTTLADLQDLERRYRRIPFEAILKQDLLRLGLRFDDQSIARSGLDFKQKDYFIFTFDHVPLADQGDQIRFRVPEEIRVRGGEFDLKSTIVSVRVNPASPYIVRASEQGPALYLEDVAGQSHSGNADAAERAEISPGTFLGLVDFPPVPGYYRHTTQSGKAPGEIAPVIEWGYLIYLTVFRNCQYFGKEEECAFCDINHNYRQQKQQGRPYTGVKSLA
;
A
#
# COMPACT_ATOMS: atom_id res chain seq x y z
N MET A 1 -26.56 -16.85 19.65
CA MET A 1 -25.39 -16.11 19.12
C MET A 1 -25.68 -15.78 17.67
N ALA A 2 -25.87 -14.51 17.35
CA ALA A 2 -26.11 -14.08 15.97
C ALA A 2 -24.80 -14.25 15.17
N SER A 3 -24.87 -15.01 14.08
CA SER A 3 -23.78 -15.08 13.09
C SER A 3 -23.42 -13.66 12.64
N PRO A 4 -22.13 -13.28 12.57
CA PRO A 4 -21.77 -11.97 12.04
C PRO A 4 -22.33 -11.87 10.63
N ARG A 5 -23.22 -10.90 10.41
CA ARG A 5 -23.71 -10.56 9.07
C ARG A 5 -22.48 -10.31 8.21
N SER A 6 -22.32 -11.07 7.13
CA SER A 6 -21.32 -10.79 6.11
C SER A 6 -21.49 -9.35 5.66
N VAL A 7 -20.49 -8.52 5.91
CA VAL A 7 -20.40 -7.20 5.29
C VAL A 7 -20.28 -7.46 3.80
N PRO A 8 -21.12 -6.87 2.93
CA PRO A 8 -21.02 -7.07 1.49
C PRO A 8 -19.60 -6.73 1.04
N HIS A 9 -18.95 -7.66 0.34
CA HIS A 9 -17.66 -7.41 -0.29
C HIS A 9 -17.82 -6.27 -1.29
N ASN A 10 -17.24 -5.12 -0.93
CA ASN A 10 -16.65 -4.11 -1.79
C ASN A 10 -17.27 -4.00 -3.20
N SER A 11 -18.34 -3.21 -3.33
CA SER A 11 -18.68 -2.63 -4.63
C SER A 11 -17.47 -1.80 -5.07
N GLY A 12 -16.66 -2.34 -5.99
CA GLY A 12 -15.50 -1.65 -6.54
C GLY A 12 -15.91 -0.33 -7.20
N THR A 13 -15.01 0.64 -7.20
CA THR A 13 -15.22 1.92 -7.88
C THR A 13 -15.04 1.72 -9.39
N THR A 14 -15.95 2.28 -10.19
CA THR A 14 -15.83 2.33 -11.65
C THR A 14 -15.34 3.70 -12.11
N LEU A 15 -14.92 3.81 -13.38
CA LEU A 15 -14.59 5.10 -13.97
C LEU A 15 -15.79 6.06 -13.94
N ALA A 16 -16.99 5.54 -14.21
CA ALA A 16 -18.22 6.33 -14.20
C ALA A 16 -18.51 6.93 -12.82
N ASP A 17 -18.23 6.18 -11.74
CA ASP A 17 -18.35 6.69 -10.38
C ASP A 17 -17.39 7.85 -10.13
N LEU A 18 -16.12 7.72 -10.52
CA LEU A 18 -15.12 8.79 -10.38
C LEU A 18 -15.50 10.04 -11.16
N GLN A 19 -15.94 9.89 -12.42
CA GLN A 19 -16.40 11.00 -13.25
C GLN A 19 -17.66 11.66 -12.67
N ASP A 20 -18.56 10.90 -12.04
CA ASP A 20 -19.71 11.47 -11.34
C ASP A 20 -19.28 12.29 -10.11
N LEU A 21 -18.37 11.75 -9.30
CA LEU A 21 -17.82 12.44 -8.14
C LEU A 21 -17.12 13.75 -8.53
N GLU A 22 -16.33 13.75 -9.60
CA GLU A 22 -15.67 14.96 -10.13
C GLU A 22 -16.71 16.02 -10.54
N ARG A 23 -17.73 15.63 -11.30
CA ARG A 23 -18.80 16.55 -11.74
C ARG A 23 -19.59 17.11 -10.57
N ARG A 24 -19.86 16.28 -9.55
CA ARG A 24 -20.69 16.61 -8.39
C ARG A 24 -19.97 17.46 -7.36
N TYR A 25 -18.69 17.19 -7.08
CA TYR A 25 -17.93 17.80 -5.99
C TYR A 25 -16.88 18.81 -6.47
N ARG A 26 -17.27 19.77 -7.32
CA ARG A 26 -16.36 20.76 -7.94
C ARG A 26 -15.60 21.70 -6.99
N ARG A 27 -15.94 21.73 -5.70
CA ARG A 27 -15.26 22.54 -4.68
C ARG A 27 -14.14 21.78 -3.96
N ILE A 28 -14.05 20.47 -4.18
CA ILE A 28 -13.03 19.61 -3.59
C ILE A 28 -12.06 19.27 -4.73
N PRO A 29 -10.73 19.44 -4.54
CA PRO A 29 -9.77 18.96 -5.52
C PRO A 29 -9.99 17.46 -5.78
N PHE A 30 -10.05 17.07 -7.05
CA PHE A 30 -10.36 15.69 -7.41
C PHE A 30 -9.34 14.70 -6.83
N GLU A 31 -8.09 15.12 -6.66
CA GLU A 31 -7.03 14.36 -6.02
C GLU A 31 -7.39 13.94 -4.58
N ALA A 32 -8.14 14.75 -3.84
CA ALA A 32 -8.60 14.40 -2.51
C ALA A 32 -9.65 13.27 -2.54
N ILE A 33 -10.52 13.28 -3.55
CA ILE A 33 -11.53 12.24 -3.78
C ILE A 33 -10.82 10.93 -4.15
N LEU A 34 -9.95 10.96 -5.16
CA LEU A 34 -9.21 9.79 -5.60
C LEU A 34 -8.33 9.23 -4.47
N LYS A 35 -7.62 10.08 -3.73
CA LYS A 35 -6.79 9.65 -2.59
C LYS A 35 -7.61 8.94 -1.52
N GLN A 36 -8.79 9.45 -1.17
CA GLN A 36 -9.68 8.77 -0.23
C GLN A 36 -10.10 7.39 -0.72
N ASP A 37 -10.41 7.28 -2.01
CA ASP A 37 -10.86 6.02 -2.58
C ASP A 37 -9.72 4.98 -2.70
N LEU A 38 -8.52 5.42 -3.08
CA LEU A 38 -7.30 4.61 -3.05
C LEU A 38 -6.99 4.11 -1.63
N LEU A 39 -7.16 4.94 -0.59
CA LEU A 39 -6.94 4.54 0.80
C LEU A 39 -8.04 3.60 1.33
N ARG A 40 -9.24 3.65 0.74
CA ARG A 40 -10.37 2.79 1.10
C ARG A 40 -10.28 1.41 0.44
N LEU A 41 -9.88 1.37 -0.83
CA LEU A 41 -9.83 0.17 -1.65
C LEU A 41 -8.44 -0.46 -1.71
N GLY A 42 -7.40 0.26 -1.34
CA GLY A 42 -6.02 -0.17 -1.45
C GLY A 42 -5.52 -0.19 -2.89
N LEU A 43 -4.33 -0.73 -3.08
CA LEU A 43 -3.62 -0.83 -4.34
C LEU A 43 -3.19 -2.27 -4.58
N ARG A 44 -3.34 -2.71 -5.82
CA ARG A 44 -2.66 -3.88 -6.36
C ARG A 44 -1.43 -3.44 -7.14
N PHE A 45 -0.40 -4.27 -7.15
CA PHE A 45 0.79 -4.08 -7.97
C PHE A 45 0.95 -5.31 -8.84
N ASP A 46 1.32 -5.13 -10.10
CA ASP A 46 1.89 -6.23 -10.88
C ASP A 46 3.38 -6.41 -10.52
N ASP A 47 3.91 -7.62 -10.70
CA ASP A 47 5.31 -7.91 -10.37
C ASP A 47 6.27 -7.07 -11.23
N GLN A 48 5.86 -6.71 -12.45
CA GLN A 48 6.69 -5.99 -13.40
C GLN A 48 6.86 -4.50 -13.06
N SER A 49 5.86 -3.84 -12.46
CA SER A 49 5.96 -2.45 -12.00
C SER A 49 7.02 -2.27 -10.92
N ILE A 50 7.32 -3.33 -10.17
CA ILE A 50 8.37 -3.34 -9.16
C ILE A 50 9.69 -3.81 -9.79
N ALA A 51 9.71 -5.03 -10.34
CA ALA A 51 10.94 -5.70 -10.78
C ALA A 51 11.56 -5.10 -12.05
N ARG A 52 10.76 -4.64 -13.02
CA ARG A 52 11.27 -4.02 -14.26
C ARG A 52 11.44 -2.52 -14.18
N SER A 53 11.03 -1.88 -13.09
CA SER A 53 11.21 -0.44 -12.95
C SER A 53 12.69 -0.05 -13.05
N GLY A 54 13.61 -0.92 -12.60
CA GLY A 54 15.03 -0.58 -12.46
C GLY A 54 15.26 0.61 -11.53
N LEU A 55 14.23 1.03 -10.79
CA LEU A 55 14.24 2.20 -9.95
C LEU A 55 14.84 1.83 -8.59
N ASP A 56 15.80 2.63 -8.14
CA ASP A 56 16.25 2.60 -6.76
C ASP A 56 15.29 3.47 -5.94
N PHE A 57 14.35 2.83 -5.24
CA PHE A 57 13.32 3.50 -4.47
C PHE A 57 13.22 2.95 -3.05
N LYS A 58 12.67 3.79 -2.16
CA LYS A 58 12.49 3.44 -0.76
C LYS A 58 11.29 2.50 -0.61
N GLN A 59 11.57 1.27 -0.19
CA GLN A 59 10.56 0.28 0.20
C GLN A 59 9.92 0.63 1.55
N LYS A 60 8.85 -0.09 1.90
CA LYS A 60 8.21 0.02 3.22
C LYS A 60 9.19 -0.23 4.36
N ASP A 61 9.27 0.72 5.29
CA ASP A 61 9.98 0.52 6.55
C ASP A 61 9.03 -0.09 7.60
N TYR A 62 9.54 -0.40 8.79
CA TYR A 62 8.64 -0.71 9.90
C TYR A 62 7.84 0.53 10.30
N PHE A 63 6.54 0.48 10.07
CA PHE A 63 5.56 1.34 10.73
C PHE A 63 4.83 0.56 11.82
N ILE A 64 4.38 1.22 12.89
CA ILE A 64 3.79 0.51 14.05
C ILE A 64 2.43 -0.11 13.74
N PHE A 65 1.68 0.45 12.79
CA PHE A 65 0.40 -0.07 12.33
C PHE A 65 0.56 -0.71 10.96
N THR A 66 -0.18 -1.78 10.67
CA THR A 66 -0.38 -2.21 9.29
C THR A 66 -1.59 -1.49 8.71
N PHE A 67 -1.42 -0.93 7.51
CA PHE A 67 -2.52 -0.34 6.75
C PHE A 67 -2.93 -1.19 5.55
N ASP A 68 -2.21 -2.29 5.31
CA ASP A 68 -2.52 -3.23 4.24
C ASP A 68 -3.82 -3.98 4.53
N HIS A 69 -4.60 -4.27 3.49
CA HIS A 69 -5.88 -4.95 3.60
C HIS A 69 -5.74 -6.48 3.73
N VAL A 70 -4.52 -7.00 3.64
CA VAL A 70 -4.19 -8.41 3.83
C VAL A 70 -2.97 -8.56 4.75
N PRO A 71 -2.95 -9.56 5.66
CA PRO A 71 -1.78 -9.88 6.47
C PRO A 71 -0.52 -10.14 5.62
N LEU A 72 0.67 -9.92 6.20
CA LEU A 72 1.94 -10.12 5.48
C LEU A 72 2.11 -11.55 4.95
N ALA A 73 1.59 -12.56 5.67
CA ALA A 73 1.66 -13.96 5.24
C ALA A 73 0.86 -14.24 3.96
N ASP A 74 -0.17 -13.43 3.70
CA ASP A 74 -1.08 -13.57 2.56
C ASP A 74 -0.64 -12.69 1.38
N GLN A 75 0.42 -11.89 1.54
CA GLN A 75 1.04 -11.12 0.46
C GLN A 75 2.01 -12.00 -0.33
N GLY A 76 1.91 -11.98 -1.66
CA GLY A 76 2.87 -12.65 -2.54
C GLY A 76 4.31 -12.14 -2.33
N ASP A 77 5.30 -13.04 -2.46
CA ASP A 77 6.71 -12.75 -2.18
C ASP A 77 7.29 -11.59 -3.01
N GLN A 78 6.73 -11.35 -4.19
CA GLN A 78 7.13 -10.26 -5.08
C GLN A 78 6.62 -8.89 -4.63
N ILE A 79 5.62 -8.85 -3.75
CA ILE A 79 5.00 -7.64 -3.21
C ILE A 79 5.45 -7.39 -1.77
N ARG A 80 5.50 -8.46 -0.96
CA ARG A 80 5.82 -8.41 0.46
C ARG A 80 7.17 -7.72 0.69
N PHE A 81 7.15 -6.59 1.39
CA PHE A 81 8.31 -5.70 1.64
C PHE A 81 8.96 -5.06 0.41
N ARG A 82 8.44 -5.29 -0.81
CA ARG A 82 9.05 -4.81 -2.05
C ARG A 82 8.35 -3.59 -2.63
N VAL A 83 7.10 -3.35 -2.24
CA VAL A 83 6.37 -2.13 -2.60
C VAL A 83 6.88 -0.91 -1.84
N PRO A 84 6.73 0.31 -2.39
CA PRO A 84 7.03 1.52 -1.65
C PRO A 84 6.02 1.75 -0.52
N GLU A 85 6.41 2.58 0.45
CA GLU A 85 5.50 3.09 1.49
C GLU A 85 4.38 3.93 0.87
N GLU A 86 4.71 4.68 -0.17
CA GLU A 86 3.85 5.66 -0.79
C GLU A 86 4.13 5.76 -2.27
N ILE A 87 3.16 6.24 -3.03
CA ILE A 87 3.30 6.57 -4.44
C ILE A 87 2.93 8.02 -4.66
N ARG A 88 3.50 8.64 -5.69
CA ARG A 88 3.02 9.91 -6.20
C ARG A 88 2.33 9.68 -7.53
N VAL A 89 1.07 10.10 -7.65
CA VAL A 89 0.29 10.01 -8.88
C VAL A 89 0.15 11.40 -9.51
N ARG A 90 0.22 11.49 -10.84
CA ARG A 90 0.04 12.74 -11.61
C ARG A 90 -0.47 12.51 -13.04
N GLY A 91 -1.12 13.52 -13.62
CA GLY A 91 -1.65 13.50 -14.98
C GLY A 91 -2.84 12.55 -15.14
N GLY A 92 -2.95 11.89 -16.30
CA GLY A 92 -3.99 10.91 -16.59
C GLY A 92 -5.37 11.49 -16.90
N GLU A 93 -6.39 10.65 -16.86
CA GLU A 93 -7.79 10.96 -17.21
C GLU A 93 -8.32 12.25 -16.56
N PHE A 94 -7.89 12.53 -15.34
CA PHE A 94 -8.38 13.65 -14.53
C PHE A 94 -7.38 14.80 -14.37
N ASP A 95 -6.31 14.84 -15.19
CA ASP A 95 -5.23 15.84 -15.13
C ASP A 95 -4.70 16.08 -13.70
N LEU A 96 -4.40 14.99 -12.99
CA LEU A 96 -4.08 15.02 -11.56
C LEU A 96 -2.83 15.86 -11.29
N LYS A 97 -2.91 16.76 -10.31
CA LYS A 97 -1.72 17.33 -9.69
C LYS A 97 -0.95 16.25 -8.93
N SER A 98 0.35 16.47 -8.76
CA SER A 98 1.22 15.54 -8.02
C SER A 98 0.70 15.29 -6.61
N THR A 99 0.20 14.07 -6.39
CA THR A 99 -0.50 13.68 -5.16
C THR A 99 0.16 12.45 -4.56
N ILE A 100 0.60 12.58 -3.32
CA ILE A 100 1.20 11.49 -2.55
C ILE A 100 0.11 10.70 -1.85
N VAL A 101 0.11 9.38 -2.01
CA VAL A 101 -0.85 8.45 -1.44
C VAL A 101 -0.10 7.29 -0.77
N SER A 102 -0.45 7.00 0.48
CA SER A 102 0.11 5.86 1.20
C SER A 102 -0.37 4.55 0.58
N VAL A 103 0.55 3.62 0.38
CA VAL A 103 0.25 2.33 -0.25
C VAL A 103 -0.34 1.39 0.78
N ARG A 104 -1.58 0.96 0.54
CA ARG A 104 -2.27 -0.11 1.27
C ARG A 104 -2.45 -1.30 0.35
N VAL A 105 -1.67 -2.35 0.53
CA VAL A 105 -1.69 -3.51 -0.36
C VAL A 105 -3.05 -4.20 -0.26
N ASN A 106 -3.72 -4.36 -1.40
CA ASN A 106 -4.96 -5.13 -1.53
C ASN A 106 -4.98 -5.86 -2.89
N PRO A 107 -4.77 -7.20 -2.91
CA PRO A 107 -4.84 -7.99 -4.14
C PRO A 107 -6.20 -7.97 -4.86
N ALA A 108 -7.27 -7.59 -4.16
CA ALA A 108 -8.61 -7.44 -4.73
C ALA A 108 -8.95 -5.99 -5.13
N SER A 109 -7.99 -5.05 -5.05
CA SER A 109 -8.23 -3.67 -5.45
C SER A 109 -8.46 -3.57 -6.96
N PRO A 110 -9.43 -2.74 -7.42
CA PRO A 110 -9.55 -2.40 -8.84
C PRO A 110 -8.45 -1.44 -9.30
N TYR A 111 -7.75 -0.81 -8.36
CA TYR A 111 -6.62 0.06 -8.65
C TYR A 111 -5.33 -0.76 -8.73
N ILE A 112 -4.73 -0.78 -9.91
CA ILE A 112 -3.50 -1.52 -10.17
C ILE A 112 -2.38 -0.59 -10.63
N VAL A 113 -1.21 -0.71 -10.02
CA VAL A 113 0.03 -0.13 -10.51
C VAL A 113 0.69 -1.12 -11.45
N ARG A 114 0.99 -0.67 -12.67
CA ARG A 114 1.63 -1.47 -13.73
C ARG A 114 2.82 -0.75 -14.33
N ALA A 115 3.71 -1.51 -14.97
CA ALA A 115 4.75 -0.92 -15.80
C ALA A 115 4.16 -0.32 -17.10
N SER A 116 4.65 0.85 -17.52
CA SER A 116 4.36 1.47 -18.81
C SER A 116 5.65 1.97 -19.47
N GLU A 117 5.58 2.42 -20.73
CA GLU A 117 6.72 2.98 -21.45
C GLU A 117 7.35 4.20 -20.75
N GLN A 118 6.57 4.94 -19.97
CA GLN A 118 7.00 6.14 -19.26
C GLN A 118 7.36 5.88 -17.79
N GLY A 119 7.39 4.60 -17.38
CA GLY A 119 7.58 4.18 -15.99
C GLY A 119 6.31 3.59 -15.36
N PRO A 120 6.26 3.41 -14.03
CA PRO A 120 5.06 2.92 -13.36
C PRO A 120 3.84 3.82 -13.61
N ALA A 121 2.66 3.22 -13.68
CA ALA A 121 1.40 3.92 -13.95
C ALA A 121 0.24 3.28 -13.18
N LEU A 122 -0.71 4.11 -12.77
CA LEU A 122 -1.93 3.70 -12.09
C LEU A 122 -3.05 3.48 -13.10
N TYR A 123 -3.71 2.35 -13.00
CA TYR A 123 -4.89 2.00 -13.79
C TYR A 123 -6.07 1.64 -12.90
N LEU A 124 -7.27 1.91 -13.40
CA LEU A 124 -8.52 1.41 -12.84
C LEU A 124 -9.07 0.31 -13.73
N GLU A 125 -9.12 -0.91 -13.21
CA GLU A 125 -9.77 -2.03 -13.88
C GLU A 125 -11.28 -1.98 -13.69
N ASP A 126 -12.01 -2.31 -14.76
CA ASP A 126 -13.46 -2.46 -14.67
C ASP A 126 -13.80 -3.77 -13.96
N VAL A 127 -14.47 -3.68 -12.81
CA VAL A 127 -14.82 -4.86 -11.99
C VAL A 127 -16.09 -5.55 -12.51
N ALA A 128 -16.67 -5.06 -13.62
CA ALA A 128 -17.76 -5.70 -14.32
C ALA A 128 -17.33 -7.04 -14.97
N GLY A 129 -17.14 -8.09 -14.16
CA GLY A 129 -16.79 -9.41 -14.67
C GLY A 129 -16.29 -10.45 -13.69
N GLN A 130 -15.95 -10.11 -12.44
CA GLN A 130 -15.57 -11.13 -11.45
C GLN A 130 -16.81 -11.80 -10.86
N SER A 131 -17.52 -12.57 -11.69
CA SER A 131 -18.46 -13.58 -11.20
C SER A 131 -17.70 -14.58 -10.35
N HIS A 132 -18.17 -14.81 -9.12
CA HIS A 132 -17.75 -15.92 -8.25
C HIS A 132 -18.12 -17.29 -8.85
N SER A 133 -17.60 -17.63 -10.03
CA SER A 133 -17.60 -19.01 -10.52
C SER A 133 -16.26 -19.62 -10.17
N GLY A 134 -16.24 -20.47 -9.14
CA GLY A 134 -15.06 -21.19 -8.67
C GLY A 134 -14.58 -22.27 -9.64
N ASN A 135 -14.23 -21.89 -10.87
CA ASN A 135 -13.57 -22.76 -11.83
C ASN A 135 -12.19 -22.18 -12.13
N ALA A 136 -11.16 -22.83 -11.58
CA ALA A 136 -9.76 -22.44 -11.69
C ALA A 136 -9.23 -22.45 -13.15
N ASP A 137 -9.96 -23.09 -14.07
CA ASP A 137 -9.53 -23.32 -15.45
C ASP A 137 -9.92 -22.20 -16.43
N ALA A 138 -10.73 -21.21 -16.01
CA ALA A 138 -11.12 -20.07 -16.85
C ALA A 138 -10.21 -18.84 -16.69
N ALA A 139 -9.33 -18.84 -15.68
CA ALA A 139 -8.47 -17.70 -15.35
C ALA A 139 -7.31 -17.49 -16.35
N GLU A 140 -7.01 -18.46 -17.22
CA GLU A 140 -5.80 -18.44 -18.05
C GLU A 140 -5.95 -17.73 -19.41
N ARG A 141 -7.16 -17.27 -19.78
CA ARG A 141 -7.40 -16.66 -21.12
C ARG A 141 -8.38 -15.49 -21.14
N ALA A 142 -8.58 -14.80 -20.02
CA ALA A 142 -9.24 -13.50 -20.06
C ALA A 142 -8.22 -12.46 -20.55
N GLU A 143 -8.43 -11.91 -21.75
CA GLU A 143 -7.69 -10.75 -22.22
C GLU A 143 -7.92 -9.63 -21.20
N ILE A 144 -6.90 -9.36 -20.37
CA ILE A 144 -6.99 -8.37 -19.30
C ILE A 144 -7.28 -7.04 -19.97
N SER A 145 -8.48 -6.51 -19.78
CA SER A 145 -8.77 -5.13 -20.18
C SER A 145 -7.66 -4.25 -19.60
N PRO A 146 -7.00 -3.42 -20.42
CA PRO A 146 -5.86 -2.63 -19.97
C PRO A 146 -6.23 -1.68 -18.83
N GLY A 147 -7.53 -1.51 -18.52
CA GLY A 147 -8.01 -0.60 -17.51
C GLY A 147 -7.89 0.84 -17.98
N THR A 148 -8.53 1.75 -17.25
CA THR A 148 -8.43 3.18 -17.54
C THR A 148 -7.15 3.72 -16.93
N PHE A 149 -6.32 4.38 -17.74
CA PHE A 149 -5.11 5.05 -17.27
C PHE A 149 -5.48 6.26 -16.40
N LEU A 150 -5.13 6.20 -15.11
CA LEU A 150 -5.43 7.26 -14.16
C LEU A 150 -4.25 8.21 -13.93
N GLY A 151 -3.03 7.81 -14.23
CA GLY A 151 -1.86 8.69 -14.13
C GLY A 151 -0.53 7.96 -14.04
N LEU A 152 0.54 8.73 -14.23
CA LEU A 152 1.90 8.24 -14.01
C LEU A 152 2.16 8.13 -12.50
N VAL A 153 2.97 7.14 -12.14
CA VAL A 153 3.36 6.85 -10.76
C VAL A 153 4.85 7.02 -10.60
N ASP A 154 5.24 7.88 -9.66
CA ASP A 154 6.62 7.97 -9.19
C ASP A 154 6.76 7.21 -7.86
N PHE A 155 7.93 6.60 -7.64
CA PHE A 155 8.30 5.98 -6.36
C PHE A 155 9.25 6.88 -5.56
N PRO A 156 9.21 6.83 -4.22
CA PRO A 156 10.00 7.71 -3.38
C PRO A 156 11.49 7.38 -3.49
N PRO A 157 12.39 8.38 -3.61
CA PRO A 157 13.81 8.12 -3.66
C PRO A 157 14.32 7.57 -2.32
N VAL A 158 15.39 6.78 -2.36
CA VAL A 158 16.10 6.36 -1.14
C VAL A 158 16.90 7.55 -0.60
N PRO A 159 16.64 8.04 0.63
CA PRO A 159 17.43 9.13 1.19
C PRO A 159 18.91 8.73 1.31
N GLY A 160 19.83 9.61 0.95
CA GLY A 160 21.27 9.28 0.94
C GLY A 160 21.78 8.70 2.26
N TYR A 161 21.26 9.20 3.39
CA TYR A 161 21.69 8.74 4.70
C TYR A 161 21.24 7.31 5.06
N TYR A 162 20.25 6.72 4.35
CA TYR A 162 19.85 5.32 4.55
C TYR A 162 20.96 4.33 4.19
N ARG A 163 21.97 4.77 3.41
CA ARG A 163 23.11 3.93 3.01
C ARG A 163 24.19 3.84 4.07
N HIS A 164 24.02 4.49 5.22
CA HIS A 164 24.95 4.43 6.34
C HIS A 164 24.50 3.43 7.41
N THR A 165 25.45 2.97 8.21
CA THR A 165 25.21 2.17 9.39
C THR A 165 25.43 3.03 10.64
N THR A 166 24.52 2.95 11.60
CA THR A 166 24.68 3.65 12.88
C THR A 166 25.73 2.96 13.76
N GLN A 167 26.16 3.61 14.85
CA GLN A 167 27.15 3.03 15.79
C GLN A 167 26.70 1.69 16.40
N SER A 168 25.39 1.45 16.53
CA SER A 168 24.83 0.17 17.01
C SER A 168 24.73 -0.91 15.94
N GLY A 169 25.24 -0.66 14.72
CA GLY A 169 25.14 -1.61 13.60
C GLY A 169 23.78 -1.61 12.89
N LYS A 170 22.82 -0.81 13.35
CA LYS A 170 21.47 -0.73 12.76
C LYS A 170 21.40 0.26 11.60
N ALA A 171 20.50 -0.01 10.66
CA ALA A 171 20.17 0.92 9.58
C ALA A 171 19.36 2.12 10.12
N PRO A 172 19.57 3.35 9.61
CA PRO A 172 18.76 4.52 9.99
C PRO A 172 17.26 4.29 9.82
N GLY A 173 16.82 3.62 8.75
CA GLY A 173 15.40 3.27 8.54
C GLY A 173 14.81 2.31 9.58
N GLU A 174 15.65 1.55 10.29
CA GLU A 174 15.18 0.72 11.42
C GLU A 174 14.84 1.59 12.65
N ILE A 175 15.61 2.65 12.86
CA ILE A 175 15.52 3.51 14.05
C ILE A 175 14.51 4.63 13.83
N ALA A 176 14.69 5.38 12.75
CA ALA A 176 13.99 6.61 12.43
C ALA A 176 13.54 6.60 10.95
N PRO A 177 12.58 5.74 10.59
CA PRO A 177 12.10 5.69 9.21
C PRO A 177 11.47 7.02 8.78
N VAL A 178 11.66 7.38 7.52
CA VAL A 178 10.93 8.48 6.89
C VAL A 178 9.75 7.98 6.09
N ILE A 179 8.63 8.67 6.24
CA ILE A 179 7.36 8.46 5.54
C ILE A 179 6.88 9.81 4.99
N GLU A 180 5.70 9.85 4.36
CA GLU A 180 5.17 11.06 3.71
C GLU A 180 6.18 11.70 2.76
N TRP A 181 6.75 10.90 1.86
CA TRP A 181 7.72 11.34 0.85
C TRP A 181 8.97 12.00 1.44
N GLY A 182 9.30 11.68 2.70
CA GLY A 182 10.41 12.28 3.43
C GLY A 182 10.03 13.49 4.29
N TYR A 183 8.77 13.92 4.30
CA TYR A 183 8.31 15.04 5.14
C TYR A 183 8.19 14.67 6.61
N LEU A 184 7.95 13.39 6.92
CA LEU A 184 7.79 12.93 8.29
C LEU A 184 8.89 11.93 8.68
N ILE A 185 9.60 12.24 9.76
CA ILE A 185 10.48 11.29 10.45
C ILE A 185 9.66 10.63 11.56
N TYR A 186 9.55 9.31 11.50
CA TYR A 186 8.80 8.53 12.46
C TYR A 186 9.69 8.00 13.58
N LEU A 187 9.62 8.63 14.76
CA LEU A 187 10.43 8.30 15.93
C LEU A 187 9.59 7.61 17.01
N THR A 188 9.78 6.30 17.17
CA THR A 188 9.24 5.52 18.29
C THR A 188 10.32 4.73 18.99
N VAL A 189 10.25 4.66 20.32
CA VAL A 189 11.11 3.81 21.14
C VAL A 189 10.57 2.39 21.19
N PHE A 190 9.24 2.23 21.23
CA PHE A 190 8.57 0.94 21.32
C PHE A 190 7.96 0.54 19.99
N ARG A 191 8.06 -0.76 19.68
CA ARG A 191 7.32 -1.44 18.61
C ARG A 191 6.11 -2.22 19.11
N ASN A 192 5.93 -2.27 20.43
CA ASN A 192 4.80 -2.88 21.12
C ASN A 192 4.03 -1.84 21.92
N CYS A 193 2.75 -2.12 22.15
CA CYS A 193 1.91 -1.35 23.06
C CYS A 193 2.46 -1.41 24.49
N GLN A 194 2.46 -0.26 25.17
CA GLN A 194 2.85 -0.17 26.58
C GLN A 194 1.68 -0.39 27.54
N TYR A 195 0.45 -0.40 27.02
CA TYR A 195 -0.77 -0.47 27.82
C TYR A 195 -1.37 -1.88 27.93
N PHE A 196 -1.03 -2.76 26.99
CA PHE A 196 -1.49 -4.15 26.95
C PHE A 196 -0.30 -5.09 27.14
N GLY A 197 -0.55 -6.26 27.72
CA GLY A 197 0.45 -7.30 27.86
C GLY A 197 1.04 -7.74 26.52
N LYS A 198 2.23 -8.35 26.56
CA LYS A 198 2.96 -8.78 25.35
C LYS A 198 2.13 -9.67 24.42
N GLU A 199 1.26 -10.51 25.00
CA GLU A 199 0.41 -11.43 24.24
C GLU A 199 -1.00 -10.89 23.98
N GLU A 200 -1.33 -9.72 24.54
CA GLU A 200 -2.64 -9.07 24.40
C GLU A 200 -2.64 -8.06 23.24
N GLU A 201 -3.82 -7.69 22.77
CA GLU A 201 -4.01 -6.70 21.71
C GLU A 201 -5.30 -5.91 21.97
N CYS A 202 -5.31 -4.62 21.66
CA CYS A 202 -6.53 -3.84 21.69
C CYS A 202 -7.43 -4.23 20.52
N ALA A 203 -8.73 -4.38 20.71
CA ALA A 203 -9.66 -4.74 19.62
C ALA A 203 -9.71 -3.72 18.45
N PHE A 204 -9.14 -2.54 18.63
CA PHE A 204 -9.15 -1.44 17.65
C PHE A 204 -7.76 -1.06 17.15
N CYS A 205 -6.72 -1.77 17.58
CA CYS A 205 -5.33 -1.54 17.23
C CYS A 205 -4.70 -2.86 16.81
N ASP A 206 -3.60 -2.78 16.07
CA ASP A 206 -2.88 -3.93 15.57
C ASP A 206 -1.37 -3.84 15.87
N ILE A 207 -0.93 -2.95 16.75
CA ILE A 207 0.51 -2.70 16.96
C ILE A 207 1.28 -3.95 17.40
N ASN A 208 0.75 -4.72 18.36
CA ASN A 208 1.43 -5.94 18.83
C ASN A 208 1.32 -7.05 17.78
N HIS A 209 0.19 -7.15 17.08
CA HIS A 209 0.01 -8.06 15.96
C HIS A 209 1.00 -7.77 14.83
N ASN A 210 1.12 -6.50 14.42
CA ASN A 210 2.02 -6.03 13.38
C ASN A 210 3.50 -6.29 13.75
N TYR A 211 3.92 -6.03 14.99
CA TYR A 211 5.25 -6.44 15.46
C TYR A 211 5.47 -7.95 15.33
N ARG A 212 4.51 -8.76 15.78
CA ARG A 212 4.61 -10.24 15.72
C ARG A 212 4.69 -10.76 14.29
N GLN A 213 3.86 -10.28 13.36
CA GLN A 213 3.94 -10.70 11.95
C GLN A 213 5.30 -10.35 11.35
N GLN A 214 5.85 -9.15 11.62
CA GLN A 214 7.14 -8.73 11.08
C GLN A 214 8.27 -9.64 11.60
N LYS A 215 8.23 -10.02 12.89
CA LYS A 215 9.16 -10.99 13.47
C LYS A 215 9.03 -12.38 12.85
N GLN A 216 7.80 -12.87 12.65
CA GLN A 216 7.53 -14.16 12.03
C GLN A 216 8.03 -14.21 10.58
N GLN A 217 8.00 -13.07 9.87
CA GLN A 217 8.57 -12.91 8.53
C GLN A 217 10.10 -12.67 8.54
N GLY A 218 10.78 -12.94 9.66
CA GLY A 218 12.25 -12.91 9.75
C GLY A 218 12.87 -11.51 9.86
N ARG A 219 12.08 -10.45 10.08
CA ARG A 219 12.65 -9.10 10.21
C ARG A 219 13.49 -8.96 11.49
N PRO A 220 14.60 -8.20 11.46
CA PRO A 220 15.55 -8.08 12.56
C PRO A 220 15.06 -7.23 13.73
N TYR A 221 13.79 -6.82 13.73
CA TYR A 221 13.25 -5.87 14.70
C TYR A 221 13.25 -6.40 16.14
N THR A 222 13.29 -5.45 17.07
CA THR A 222 13.21 -5.68 18.52
C THR A 222 12.00 -4.92 19.08
N GLY A 223 11.37 -5.43 20.15
CA GLY A 223 10.19 -4.79 20.77
C GLY A 223 10.50 -3.38 21.33
N VAL A 224 11.73 -3.18 21.79
CA VAL A 224 12.28 -1.86 22.18
C VAL A 224 13.44 -1.55 21.26
N LYS A 225 13.47 -0.36 20.66
CA LYS A 225 14.59 0.10 19.83
C LYS A 225 15.78 0.44 20.73
N SER A 226 16.78 -0.44 20.78
CA SER A 226 18.07 -0.10 21.39
C SER A 226 18.88 0.82 20.47
N LEU A 227 19.50 1.84 21.05
CA LEU A 227 20.49 2.72 20.39
C LEU A 227 21.93 2.21 20.59
N ALA A 228 22.13 1.23 21.47
CA ALA A 228 23.40 0.57 21.78
C ALA A 228 23.35 -0.90 21.40
#